data_AF-A0A924TKV9-F1
#
_entry.id   AF-A0A924TKV9-F1
#
_cell.length_a   1.000
_cell.length_b   1.000
_cell.length_c   1.000
_cell.angle_alpha   90.00
_cell.angle_beta   90.00
_cell.angle_gamma   90.00
#
_symmetry.space_group_name_H-M   'P 1'
#
loop_
_entity.id
_entity.type
_entity.pdbx_description
1 polymer ?
#
loop_
_entity_poly.entity_id
_entity_poly.type
_entity_poly.pdbx_seq_one_letter_code
_entity_poly.pdbx_strand_id
1 'polypeptide(L)'
;AEIPVNAPIAPVNTYAQDGQGRHGFKPSSQPVYAPNSTGGPVADVAAAGAGTFENDGELMRSAAALHSEDSDFGQAGTLYRDVYDAEAKLRFLDTITGAVGGVQSDEIRERAIGYWTSVDADLGAALRANLSVTVSA
;
A
#
# COMPACT_ATOMS: atom_id res chain seq x y z
N ALA A 1 12.78 -15.15 -12.54
CA ALA A 1 11.76 -15.86 -11.73
C ALA A 1 11.93 -17.36 -11.94
N GLU A 2 12.97 -17.93 -11.33
CA GLU A 2 13.38 -19.32 -11.60
C GLU A 2 13.28 -20.22 -10.35
N ILE A 3 13.06 -19.60 -9.18
CA ILE A 3 12.72 -20.33 -7.95
C ILE A 3 11.29 -20.87 -8.13
N PRO A 4 11.00 -22.14 -7.80
CA PRO A 4 9.73 -22.79 -8.13
C PRO A 4 8.46 -22.00 -7.75
N VAL A 5 8.44 -21.36 -6.59
CA VAL A 5 7.27 -20.57 -6.13
C VAL A 5 7.00 -19.31 -6.97
N ASN A 6 8.04 -18.76 -7.60
CA ASN A 6 7.96 -17.58 -8.45
C ASN A 6 7.87 -17.93 -9.94
N ALA A 7 8.14 -19.19 -10.31
CA ALA A 7 8.14 -19.63 -11.69
C ALA A 7 6.69 -19.77 -12.18
N PRO A 8 6.32 -19.16 -13.31
CA PRO A 8 4.99 -19.35 -13.85
C PRO A 8 4.85 -20.78 -14.38
N ILE A 9 3.62 -21.30 -14.33
CA ILE A 9 3.27 -22.60 -14.90
C ILE A 9 3.28 -22.53 -16.45
N ALA A 10 2.91 -21.37 -17.00
CA ALA A 10 2.91 -21.13 -18.43
C ALA A 10 4.33 -20.98 -19.00
N PRO A 11 4.57 -21.38 -20.27
CA PRO A 11 5.86 -21.18 -20.92
C PRO A 11 6.32 -19.71 -20.90
N VAL A 12 7.58 -19.49 -20.53
CA VAL A 12 8.18 -18.14 -20.48
C VAL A 12 9.14 -17.93 -21.64
N ASN A 13 8.83 -16.96 -22.49
CA ASN A 13 9.65 -16.57 -23.62
C ASN A 13 10.07 -15.10 -23.45
N THR A 14 11.20 -14.85 -22.81
CA THR A 14 11.77 -13.50 -22.60
C THR A 14 13.19 -13.44 -23.15
N TYR A 15 13.69 -12.22 -23.37
CA TYR A 15 15.07 -11.94 -23.79
C TYR A 15 16.04 -11.75 -22.62
N ALA A 16 15.61 -12.01 -21.37
CA ALA A 16 16.50 -11.89 -20.21
C ALA A 16 17.57 -13.00 -20.22
N GLN A 17 18.84 -12.61 -20.18
CA GLN A 17 20.00 -13.52 -20.19
C GLN A 17 20.89 -13.28 -18.97
N ASP A 18 21.66 -14.31 -18.62
CA ASP A 18 22.66 -14.27 -17.57
C ASP A 18 22.12 -13.74 -16.22
N GLY A 19 22.90 -12.89 -15.55
CA GLY A 19 22.66 -12.42 -14.19
C GLY A 19 23.20 -13.39 -13.14
N GLN A 20 23.50 -12.85 -11.94
CA GLN A 20 23.94 -13.67 -10.82
C GLN A 20 22.83 -14.66 -10.42
N GLY A 21 23.20 -15.92 -10.16
CA GLY A 21 22.25 -16.93 -9.68
C GLY A 21 21.28 -17.41 -10.75
N ARG A 22 21.64 -17.32 -12.03
CA ARG A 22 20.85 -17.90 -13.12
C ARG A 22 20.88 -19.43 -13.06
N HIS A 23 19.69 -20.04 -13.02
CA HIS A 23 19.49 -21.49 -12.98
C HIS A 23 19.00 -22.05 -14.32
N GLY A 24 18.20 -21.28 -15.07
CA GLY A 24 17.62 -21.66 -16.35
C GLY A 24 18.27 -20.95 -17.54
N PHE A 25 18.78 -21.71 -18.52
CA PHE A 25 19.44 -21.16 -19.71
C PHE A 25 18.63 -21.42 -20.98
N LYS A 26 18.57 -20.42 -21.85
CA LYS A 26 18.04 -20.58 -23.21
C LYS A 26 19.12 -21.20 -24.11
N PRO A 27 18.75 -21.87 -25.23
CA PRO A 27 19.72 -22.38 -26.19
C PRO A 27 20.66 -21.26 -26.68
N SER A 28 21.95 -21.56 -26.87
CA SER A 28 22.94 -20.57 -27.34
C SER A 28 22.68 -20.06 -28.76
N SER A 29 21.93 -20.83 -29.56
CA SER A 29 21.48 -20.45 -30.91
C SER A 29 20.29 -19.48 -30.89
N GLN A 30 19.63 -19.30 -29.75
CA GLN A 30 18.49 -18.39 -29.65
C GLN A 30 18.99 -16.93 -29.68
N PRO A 31 18.44 -16.09 -30.57
CA PRO A 31 18.81 -14.68 -30.63
C PRO A 31 18.52 -13.96 -29.30
N VAL A 32 19.40 -13.01 -28.94
CA VAL A 32 19.29 -12.21 -27.71
C VAL A 32 18.76 -10.79 -27.95
N TYR A 33 18.27 -10.51 -29.17
CA TYR A 33 17.78 -9.20 -29.59
C TYR A 33 16.51 -9.32 -30.43
N ALA A 34 15.77 -8.21 -30.52
CA ALA A 34 14.62 -8.03 -31.40
C ALA A 34 14.63 -6.61 -31.99
N PRO A 35 14.13 -6.39 -33.24
CA PRO A 35 13.73 -7.41 -34.20
C PRO A 35 14.94 -8.19 -34.74
N ASN A 36 14.73 -9.44 -35.19
CA ASN A 36 15.76 -10.28 -35.80
C ASN A 36 15.16 -11.18 -36.90
N SER A 37 16.00 -11.81 -37.73
CA SER A 37 15.59 -12.67 -38.84
C SER A 37 15.75 -14.17 -38.58
N THR A 38 16.06 -14.56 -37.34
CA THR A 38 16.42 -15.93 -36.95
C THR A 38 15.50 -16.52 -35.87
N GLY A 39 14.43 -15.82 -35.50
CA GLY A 39 13.37 -16.27 -34.61
C GLY A 39 13.55 -15.82 -33.15
N GLY A 40 12.84 -16.49 -32.22
CA GLY A 40 12.85 -16.17 -30.80
C GLY A 40 11.52 -15.58 -30.30
N PRO A 41 11.50 -15.06 -29.06
CA PRO A 41 10.29 -14.50 -28.46
C PRO A 41 9.72 -13.33 -29.27
N VAL A 42 8.43 -13.38 -29.59
CA VAL A 42 7.71 -12.27 -30.26
C VAL A 42 6.61 -11.80 -29.31
N ALA A 43 6.55 -10.49 -29.06
CA ALA A 43 5.49 -9.91 -28.26
C ALA A 43 4.17 -9.92 -29.06
N ASP A 44 3.10 -10.40 -28.44
CA ASP A 44 1.75 -10.36 -29.00
C ASP A 44 0.99 -9.17 -28.38
N VAL A 45 0.90 -8.08 -29.14
CA VAL A 45 0.21 -6.85 -28.71
C VAL A 45 -1.29 -7.08 -28.56
N ALA A 46 -1.89 -7.95 -29.38
CA ALA A 46 -3.31 -8.24 -29.29
C ALA A 46 -3.64 -9.01 -28.00
N ALA A 47 -2.78 -9.96 -27.62
CA ALA A 47 -2.90 -10.68 -26.36
C ALA A 47 -2.62 -9.81 -25.12
N ALA A 48 -1.75 -8.80 -25.24
CA ALA A 48 -1.40 -7.91 -24.13
C ALA A 48 -2.56 -6.98 -23.71
N GLY A 49 -3.44 -6.64 -24.66
CA GLY A 49 -4.48 -5.63 -24.45
C GLY A 49 -3.92 -4.21 -24.32
N ALA A 50 -4.81 -3.22 -24.27
CA ALA A 50 -4.41 -1.81 -24.34
C ALA A 50 -3.96 -1.23 -22.98
N GLY A 51 -4.54 -1.67 -21.86
CA GLY A 51 -4.20 -1.16 -20.52
C GLY A 51 -4.21 0.38 -20.41
N THR A 52 -5.06 1.07 -21.18
CA THR A 52 -5.06 2.54 -21.32
C THR A 52 -6.12 3.22 -20.46
N PHE A 53 -5.91 4.52 -20.21
CA PHE A 53 -6.85 5.44 -19.56
C PHE A 53 -6.63 6.87 -20.09
N GLU A 54 -7.65 7.72 -20.00
CA GLU A 54 -7.63 9.12 -20.44
C GLU A 54 -6.95 10.03 -19.40
N ASN A 55 -6.22 11.03 -19.89
CA ASN A 55 -5.63 12.08 -19.06
C ASN A 55 -5.65 13.40 -19.81
N ASP A 56 -5.94 14.49 -19.10
CA ASP A 56 -5.88 15.86 -19.60
C ASP A 56 -5.32 16.77 -18.51
N GLY A 57 -4.20 17.45 -18.80
CA GLY A 57 -3.53 18.32 -17.85
C GLY A 57 -2.04 18.53 -18.14
N GLU A 58 -1.46 19.51 -17.46
CA GLU A 58 -0.02 19.79 -17.52
C GLU A 58 0.77 18.83 -16.63
N LEU A 59 2.07 18.67 -16.95
CA LEU A 59 2.99 17.95 -16.08
C LEU A 59 3.22 18.75 -14.79
N MET A 60 2.74 18.23 -13.66
CA MET A 60 2.83 18.92 -12.37
C MET A 60 3.07 17.97 -11.19
N ARG A 61 3.30 18.55 -10.01
CA ARG A 61 3.36 17.84 -8.72
C ARG A 61 2.34 18.51 -7.78
N SER A 62 1.22 17.85 -7.56
CA SER A 62 0.16 18.32 -6.67
C SER A 62 -0.46 17.15 -5.90
N ALA A 63 -1.23 17.44 -4.85
CA ALA A 63 -2.17 16.47 -4.31
C ALA A 63 -3.25 16.15 -5.36
N ALA A 64 -3.91 15.00 -5.21
CA ALA A 64 -5.09 14.68 -5.99
C ALA A 64 -6.21 15.71 -5.71
N ALA A 65 -6.98 16.05 -6.74
CA ALA A 65 -8.19 16.83 -6.54
C ALA A 65 -9.19 15.99 -5.75
N LEU A 66 -9.75 16.56 -4.69
CA LEU A 66 -10.70 15.86 -3.83
C LEU A 66 -12.06 15.73 -4.54
N HIS A 67 -12.61 14.53 -4.55
CA HIS A 67 -14.03 14.32 -4.80
C HIS A 67 -14.88 14.92 -3.66
N SER A 68 -16.17 15.16 -3.90
CA SER A 68 -17.08 15.76 -2.92
C SER A 68 -17.19 14.98 -1.59
N GLU A 69 -16.91 13.68 -1.63
CA GLU A 69 -16.95 12.78 -0.46
C GLU A 69 -15.55 12.47 0.09
N ASP A 70 -14.49 12.94 -0.57
CA ASP A 70 -13.12 12.66 -0.13
C ASP A 70 -12.77 13.49 1.11
N SER A 71 -12.25 12.80 2.11
CA SER A 71 -11.64 13.40 3.30
C SER A 71 -10.67 12.41 3.93
N ASP A 72 -9.69 12.91 4.67
CA ASP A 72 -8.69 12.05 5.32
C ASP A 72 -9.29 11.21 6.46
N PHE A 73 -10.45 11.59 7.00
CA PHE A 73 -10.98 11.03 8.25
C PHE A 73 -12.37 10.40 8.11
N GLY A 74 -13.14 10.69 7.06
CA GLY A 74 -14.53 10.27 6.94
C GLY A 74 -14.71 8.74 6.94
N GLN A 75 -13.91 8.03 6.13
CA GLN A 75 -13.99 6.57 6.05
C GLN A 75 -13.50 5.88 7.33
N ALA A 76 -12.43 6.40 7.95
CA ALA A 76 -11.94 5.89 9.23
C ALA A 76 -12.97 6.10 10.35
N GLY A 77 -13.64 7.26 10.37
CA GLY A 77 -14.72 7.55 11.30
C GLY A 77 -15.92 6.62 11.09
N THR A 78 -16.25 6.29 9.84
CA THR A 78 -17.32 5.32 9.51
C THR A 78 -16.97 3.92 10.02
N LEU A 79 -15.73 3.47 9.80
CA LEU A 79 -15.23 2.20 10.36
C LEU A 79 -15.37 2.17 11.88
N TYR A 80 -14.97 3.25 12.56
CA TYR A 80 -15.08 3.32 14.00
C TYR A 80 -16.53 3.35 14.47
N ARG A 81 -17.36 4.27 13.97
CA ARG A 81 -18.72 4.49 14.50
C ARG A 81 -19.68 3.36 14.15
N ASP A 82 -19.67 2.95 12.89
CA ASP A 82 -20.77 2.21 12.27
C ASP A 82 -20.44 0.74 12.01
N VAL A 83 -19.16 0.38 11.95
CA VAL A 83 -18.71 -1.00 11.74
C VAL A 83 -18.25 -1.67 13.03
N TYR A 84 -17.50 -0.97 13.89
CA TYR A 84 -17.05 -1.55 15.15
C TYR A 84 -18.18 -1.65 16.17
N ASP A 85 -18.33 -2.86 16.72
CA ASP A 85 -19.07 -3.07 17.95
C ASP A 85 -18.33 -2.49 19.17
N ALA A 86 -18.99 -2.50 20.33
CA ALA A 86 -18.44 -1.95 21.56
C ALA A 86 -17.13 -2.63 21.98
N GLU A 87 -17.02 -3.95 21.82
CA GLU A 87 -15.81 -4.68 22.21
C GLU A 87 -14.63 -4.38 21.30
N ALA A 88 -14.87 -4.26 19.99
CA ALA A 88 -13.89 -3.85 19.00
C ALA A 88 -13.40 -2.42 19.28
N LYS A 89 -14.31 -1.49 19.61
CA LYS A 89 -13.95 -0.12 20.02
C LYS A 89 -13.04 -0.12 21.25
N LEU A 90 -13.31 -0.96 22.24
CA LEU A 90 -12.48 -1.08 23.45
C LEU A 90 -11.09 -1.65 23.14
N ARG A 91 -10.99 -2.75 22.38
CA ARG A 91 -9.70 -3.33 21.96
C ARG A 91 -8.90 -2.36 21.11
N PHE A 92 -9.57 -1.61 20.23
CA PHE A 92 -8.95 -0.60 19.41
C PHE A 92 -8.38 0.54 20.25
N LEU A 93 -9.16 1.07 21.20
CA LEU A 93 -8.73 2.10 22.14
C LEU A 93 -7.51 1.66 22.96
N ASP A 94 -7.51 0.43 23.47
CA ASP A 94 -6.36 -0.13 24.21
C ASP A 94 -5.10 -0.19 23.34
N THR A 95 -5.23 -0.69 22.11
CA THR A 95 -4.14 -0.77 21.14
C THR A 95 -3.53 0.60 20.86
N ILE A 96 -4.36 1.62 20.55
CA ILE A 96 -3.85 2.96 20.25
C ILE A 96 -3.34 3.68 21.51
N THR A 97 -3.89 3.40 22.69
CA THR A 97 -3.37 3.91 23.97
C THR A 97 -1.96 3.38 24.20
N GLY A 98 -1.73 2.08 24.02
CA GLY A 98 -0.40 1.48 24.16
C GLY A 98 0.62 2.07 23.17
N ALA A 99 0.21 2.23 21.90
CA ALA A 99 1.08 2.81 20.87
C ALA A 99 1.42 4.28 21.15
N VAL A 100 0.41 5.11 21.49
CA VAL A 100 0.60 6.54 21.75
C VAL A 100 1.28 6.79 23.10
N GLY A 101 1.04 5.93 24.10
CA GLY A 101 1.69 6.00 25.41
C GLY A 101 3.21 5.80 25.35
N GLY A 102 3.70 5.01 24.39
CA GLY A 102 5.13 4.84 24.14
C GLY A 102 5.84 6.06 23.52
N VAL A 103 5.08 7.05 23.03
CA VAL A 103 5.64 8.27 22.43
C VAL A 103 6.27 9.14 23.51
N GLN A 104 7.55 9.46 23.35
CA GLN A 104 8.34 10.21 24.34
C GLN A 104 8.20 11.74 24.20
N SER A 105 7.76 12.23 23.04
CA SER A 105 7.54 13.66 22.82
C SER A 105 6.08 14.00 23.11
N ASP A 106 5.87 14.88 24.08
CA ASP A 106 4.54 15.37 24.44
C ASP A 106 3.85 16.08 23.26
N GLU A 107 4.61 16.84 22.46
CA GLU A 107 4.10 17.48 21.25
C GLU A 107 3.58 16.46 20.23
N ILE A 108 4.33 15.38 20.00
CA ILE A 108 3.91 14.31 19.08
C ILE A 108 2.71 13.56 19.65
N ARG A 109 2.67 13.34 20.98
CA ARG A 109 1.53 12.71 21.65
C ARG A 109 0.25 13.53 21.48
N GLU A 110 0.32 14.84 21.68
CA GLU A 110 -0.83 15.74 21.50
C GLU A 110 -1.30 15.79 20.05
N ARG A 111 -0.38 15.78 19.08
CA ARG A 111 -0.74 15.65 17.65
C ARG A 111 -1.43 14.32 17.34
N ALA A 112 -0.98 13.22 17.94
CA ALA A 112 -1.61 11.92 17.78
C ALA A 112 -3.03 11.90 18.36
N ILE A 113 -3.24 12.50 19.53
CA ILE A 113 -4.59 12.67 20.10
C ILE A 113 -5.47 13.51 19.16
N GLY A 114 -4.95 14.63 18.64
CA GLY A 114 -5.68 15.46 17.67
C GLY A 114 -6.03 14.72 16.37
N TYR A 115 -5.12 13.86 15.89
CA TYR A 115 -5.37 13.00 14.73
C TYR A 115 -6.54 12.04 14.99
N TRP A 116 -6.53 11.31 16.11
CA TRP A 116 -7.62 10.39 16.45
C TRP A 116 -8.93 11.11 16.78
N THR A 117 -8.86 12.34 17.30
CA THR A 117 -10.04 13.21 17.48
C THR A 117 -10.66 13.59 16.13
N SER A 118 -9.85 13.75 15.09
CA SER A 118 -10.33 14.06 13.73
C SER A 118 -11.05 12.87 13.09
N VAL A 119 -10.71 11.63 13.49
CA VAL A 119 -11.42 10.40 13.13
C VAL A 119 -12.78 10.32 13.84
N ASP A 120 -12.77 10.51 15.16
CA ASP A 120 -13.96 10.55 15.99
C ASP A 120 -13.70 11.29 17.32
N ALA A 121 -14.62 12.16 17.72
CA ALA A 121 -14.44 13.00 18.90
C ALA A 121 -14.44 12.18 20.20
N ASP A 122 -15.29 11.16 20.31
CA ASP A 122 -15.38 10.32 21.50
C ASP A 122 -14.16 9.41 21.62
N LEU A 123 -13.65 8.91 20.49
CA LEU A 123 -12.38 8.18 20.43
C LEU A 123 -11.21 9.03 20.94
N GLY A 124 -11.08 10.27 20.44
CA GLY A 124 -10.03 11.19 20.85
C GLY A 124 -10.09 11.53 22.35
N ALA A 125 -11.29 11.77 22.87
CA ALA A 125 -11.51 12.03 24.28
C ALA A 125 -11.14 10.81 25.15
N ALA A 126 -11.57 9.61 24.76
CA ALA A 126 -11.26 8.38 25.48
C ALA A 126 -9.75 8.08 25.48
N LEU A 127 -9.06 8.30 24.35
CA LEU A 127 -7.60 8.15 24.25
C LEU A 127 -6.87 9.08 25.21
N ARG A 128 -7.24 10.38 25.21
CA ARG A 128 -6.62 11.35 26.13
C ARG A 128 -6.82 10.96 27.59
N ALA A 129 -8.02 10.51 27.95
CA ALA A 129 -8.33 10.08 29.30
C ALA A 129 -7.44 8.91 29.73
N ASN A 130 -7.31 7.87 28.89
CA ASN A 130 -6.46 6.71 29.20
C ASN A 130 -4.99 7.09 29.37
N LEU A 131 -4.44 7.94 28.49
CA LEU A 131 -3.05 8.37 28.57
C LEU A 131 -2.75 9.19 29.83
N SER A 132 -3.73 9.96 30.31
CA SER A 132 -3.58 10.75 31.54
C SER A 132 -3.53 9.88 32.81
N VAL A 133 -4.22 8.74 32.79
CA VAL A 133 -4.18 7.74 33.87
C VAL A 133 -2.82 7.04 33.93
N THR A 134 -2.23 6.71 32.77
CA THR A 134 -0.94 6.01 32.69
C THR A 134 0.26 6.87 33.09
N VAL A 135 0.23 8.19 32.87
CA VAL A 135 1.34 9.10 33.25
C VAL A 135 1.40 9.34 34.77
N SER A 136 0.32 9.05 35.51
CA SER A 136 0.21 9.29 36.95
C SER A 136 0.66 8.12 37.83
N ALA A 137 1.21 7.06 37.25
CA ALA A 137 1.71 5.86 37.94
C ALA A 137 3.22 5.67 37.70
#